data_AF-A0A444B3Z8-F1
#
_entry.id   AF-A0A444B3Z8-F1
#
_cell.length_a   1.000
_cell.length_b   1.000
_cell.length_c   1.000
_cell.angle_alpha   90.00
_cell.angle_beta   90.00
_cell.angle_gamma   90.00
#
_symmetry.space_group_name_H-M   'P 1'
#
loop_
_entity.id
_entity.type
_entity.pdbx_description
1 polymer ?
#
loop_
_entity_poly.entity_id
_entity_poly.type
_entity_poly.pdbx_seq_one_letter_code
_entity_poly.pdbx_strand_id
1 'polypeptide(L)' 'QNLGRFTFLEACATACKSCGDSCEEHASMHEHCRICAEACRRCEQACRELITSLT' A
#
# COMPACT_ATOMS: atom_id res chain seq x y z
N GLN A 1 -4.87 -13.29 -19.60
CA GLN A 1 -3.62 -13.48 -18.83
C GLN A 1 -3.18 -12.21 -18.09
N ASN A 2 -3.31 -10.98 -18.66
CA ASN A 2 -2.95 -9.72 -17.94
C ASN A 2 -3.97 -9.23 -16.90
N LEU A 3 -5.26 -9.54 -17.05
CA LEU A 3 -6.32 -8.99 -16.19
C LEU A 3 -6.20 -9.41 -14.71
N GLY A 4 -5.75 -10.65 -14.44
CA GLY A 4 -5.61 -11.16 -13.08
C GLY A 4 -4.46 -10.53 -12.27
N ARG A 5 -3.42 -10.03 -12.96
CA ARG A 5 -2.32 -9.33 -12.30
C ARG A 5 -2.73 -7.92 -11.89
N PHE A 6 -3.55 -7.25 -12.70
CA PHE A 6 -4.09 -5.92 -12.42
C PHE A 6 -4.98 -5.93 -11.17
N THR A 7 -5.93 -6.88 -11.10
CA THR A 7 -6.83 -7.00 -9.94
C THR A 7 -6.09 -7.30 -8.64
N PHE A 8 -5.01 -8.08 -8.70
CA PHE A 8 -4.18 -8.35 -7.51
C PHE A 8 -3.43 -7.10 -7.03
N LEU A 9 -2.89 -6.30 -7.95
CA LEU A 9 -2.19 -5.05 -7.62
C LEU A 9 -3.15 -4.00 -7.05
N GLU A 10 -4.37 -3.88 -7.60
CA GLU A 10 -5.43 -3.02 -7.07
C GLU A 10 -5.83 -3.41 -5.65
N ALA A 11 -6.02 -4.71 -5.41
CA ALA A 11 -6.35 -5.23 -4.09
C ALA A 11 -5.22 -4.97 -3.09
N CYS A 12 -3.96 -5.18 -3.49
CA CYS A 12 -2.80 -4.90 -2.66
C CYS A 12 -2.67 -3.40 -2.34
N ALA A 13 -2.80 -2.52 -3.32
CA ALA A 13 -2.77 -1.07 -3.13
C ALA A 13 -3.87 -0.61 -2.15
N THR A 14 -5.08 -1.16 -2.28
CA THR A 14 -6.20 -0.85 -1.39
C THR A 14 -5.92 -1.31 0.05
N ALA A 15 -5.41 -2.53 0.23
CA ALA A 15 -5.05 -3.06 1.54
C ALA A 15 -3.93 -2.25 2.19
N CYS A 16 -2.89 -1.89 1.43
CA CYS A 16 -1.79 -1.06 1.91
C CYS A 16 -2.26 0.34 2.29
N LYS A 17 -3.15 0.95 1.53
CA LYS A 17 -3.75 2.24 1.89
C LYS A 17 -4.45 2.16 3.25
N SER A 18 -5.38 1.21 3.41
CA SER A 18 -6.13 1.05 4.67
C SER A 18 -5.22 0.73 5.86
N CYS A 19 -4.20 -0.10 5.66
CA CYS A 19 -3.23 -0.42 6.71
C CYS A 19 -2.37 0.79 7.08
N GLY A 20 -1.90 1.55 6.08
CA GLY A 20 -1.14 2.78 6.27
C GLY A 20 -1.94 3.84 7.03
N ASP A 21 -3.18 4.09 6.63
CA ASP A 21 -4.10 5.03 7.28
C ASP A 21 -4.29 4.66 8.77
N SER A 22 -4.58 3.38 9.07
CA SER A 22 -4.77 2.91 10.44
C SER A 22 -3.48 2.93 11.28
N CYS A 23 -2.32 2.64 10.69
CA CYS A 23 -1.05 2.72 11.41
C CYS A 23 -0.63 4.16 11.71
N GLU A 24 -0.94 5.10 10.81
CA GLU A 24 -0.60 6.51 10.95
C GLU A 24 -1.29 7.17 12.15
N GLU A 25 -2.53 6.75 12.46
CA GLU A 25 -3.26 7.14 13.68
C GLU A 25 -2.48 6.85 14.98
N HIS A 26 -1.56 5.87 14.95
CA HIS A 26 -0.80 5.42 16.11
C HIS A 26 0.70 5.80 16.05
N ALA A 27 1.16 6.44 14.97
CA ALA A 27 2.58 6.65 14.69
C ALA A 27 3.28 7.57 15.70
N SER A 28 2.55 8.43 16.40
CA SER A 28 3.10 9.30 17.46
C SER A 28 3.29 8.57 18.80
N MET A 29 2.59 7.46 19.02
CA MET A 29 2.65 6.67 20.26
C MET A 29 3.54 5.44 20.11
N HIS A 30 3.60 4.87 18.91
CA HIS A 30 4.22 3.58 18.66
C HIS A 30 5.15 3.65 17.44
N GLU A 31 6.46 3.49 17.70
CA GLU A 31 7.48 3.52 16.65
C GLU A 31 7.26 2.42 15.59
N HIS A 32 6.76 1.25 16.00
CA HIS A 32 6.43 0.19 15.06
C HIS A 32 5.28 0.59 14.11
N CYS A 33 4.31 1.37 14.57
CA CYS A 33 3.23 1.89 13.74
C CYS A 33 3.75 2.92 12.73
N ARG A 34 4.70 3.78 13.12
CA ARG A 34 5.37 4.72 12.20
C ARG A 34 6.08 3.97 11.06
N ILE A 35 6.87 2.94 11.39
CA ILE A 35 7.58 2.12 10.41
C ILE A 35 6.60 1.37 9.50
N CYS A 36 5.52 0.81 10.07
CA CYS A 36 4.49 0.11 9.32
C CYS A 36 3.75 1.04 8.33
N ALA A 37 3.36 2.25 8.78
CA ALA A 37 2.73 3.25 7.94
C ALA A 37 3.64 3.63 6.75
N GLU A 38 4.92 3.92 7.00
CA GLU A 38 5.89 4.22 5.96
C GLU A 38 6.05 3.07 4.95
N ALA A 39 6.14 1.83 5.43
CA ALA A 39 6.22 0.65 4.57
C ALA A 39 4.96 0.47 3.71
N CYS A 40 3.78 0.67 4.30
CA CYS A 40 2.50 0.59 3.60
C CYS A 40 2.37 1.65 2.51
N ARG A 41 2.78 2.91 2.78
CA ARG A 41 2.78 3.99 1.78
C ARG A 41 3.70 3.66 0.60
N ARG A 42 4.91 3.15 0.86
CA ARG A 42 5.82 2.71 -0.21
C ARG A 42 5.23 1.58 -1.04
N CYS A 43 4.58 0.61 -0.40
CA CYS A 43 3.97 -0.53 -1.10
C CYS A 43 2.76 -0.10 -1.94
N GLU A 44 1.89 0.76 -1.41
CA GLU A 44 0.77 1.35 -2.15
C GLU A 44 1.27 2.07 -3.41
N GLN A 45 2.26 2.95 -3.25
CA GLN A 45 2.87 3.70 -4.34
C GLN A 45 3.42 2.74 -5.41
N ALA A 46 4.21 1.75 -5.01
CA ALA A 46 4.79 0.78 -5.94
C ALA A 46 3.74 -0.04 -6.70
N CYS A 47 2.65 -0.44 -6.03
CA CYS A 47 1.55 -1.15 -6.69
C CYS A 47 0.86 -0.28 -7.74
N ARG A 48 0.58 0.99 -7.42
CA ARG A 48 -0.02 1.95 -8.35
C ARG A 48 0.89 2.28 -9.52
N GLU A 49 2.19 2.47 -9.27
CA GLU A 49 3.19 2.69 -10.33
C GLU A 49 3.28 1.49 -11.27
N LEU A 50 3.29 0.27 -10.72
CA LEU A 50 3.32 -0.94 -11.54
C LEU A 50 2.04 -1.06 -12.38
N ILE A 51 0.87 -0.76 -11.82
CA ILE A 51 -0.39 -0.68 -12.59
C ILE A 51 -0.25 0.28 -13.78
N THR A 52 0.25 1.51 -13.55
CA THR A 52 0.44 2.51 -14.60
C THR A 52 1.46 2.10 -15.65
N SER A 53 2.51 1.37 -15.27
CA SER A 53 3.52 0.87 -16.22
C SER A 53 3.04 -0.29 -17.10
N LEU A 54 1.91 -0.91 -16.75
CA LEU A 54 1.34 -2.07 -17.46
C LEU A 54 0.21 -1.69 -18.44
N THR A 55 -0.19 -0.43 -18.46
CA THR A 55 -1.07 0.20 -19.46
C THR A 55 -0.28 0.67 -20.67
#